data_AF-A0A378H2Z1-F1
#
_entry.id   AF-A0A378H2Z1-F1
#
_cell.length_a   1.000
_cell.length_b   1.000
_cell.length_c   1.000
_cell.angle_alpha   90.00
_cell.angle_beta   90.00
_cell.angle_gamma   90.00
#
_symmetry.space_group_name_H-M   'P 1'
#
loop_
_entity.id
_entity.type
_entity.pdbx_description
1 polymer ?
#
loop_
_entity_poly.entity_id
_entity_poly.type
_entity_poly.pdbx_seq_one_letter_code
_entity_poly.pdbx_strand_id
1 'polypeptide(L)'
;MQTVLAKIVADKAIWVEARKQQQPLASFQNEIVPTQRNFYDALAGTRTAFILECKKASPSKGLIREDFDPAAIASIYKHYASAISVLCDEKYFQGSFDFLPIVSQVAPQPILCKDFTIDPYQIYLARYYQADACLLMLSVLDDEQYRQLSAVAHSLNMGVLTEVSNEEELGARHRPEGEGGGH
;
A
#
# COMPACT_ATOMS: atom_id res chain seq x y z
N MET A 1 3.05 20.54 -18.22
CA MET A 1 4.21 20.05 -17.44
C MET A 1 3.72 18.86 -16.64
N GLN A 2 4.32 17.67 -16.80
CA GLN A 2 3.89 16.46 -16.10
C GLN A 2 4.27 16.54 -14.62
N THR A 3 3.35 16.23 -13.71
CA THR A 3 3.64 16.22 -12.26
C THR A 3 4.57 15.05 -11.91
N VAL A 4 5.26 15.13 -10.76
CA VAL A 4 6.11 14.03 -10.27
C VAL A 4 5.27 12.75 -10.09
N LEU A 5 4.05 12.88 -9.54
CA LEU A 5 3.12 11.77 -9.37
C LEU A 5 2.74 11.12 -10.71
N ALA A 6 2.38 11.92 -11.73
CA ALA A 6 2.02 11.40 -13.04
C ALA A 6 3.19 10.65 -13.71
N LYS A 7 4.44 11.07 -13.46
CA LYS A 7 5.62 10.33 -13.94
C LYS A 7 5.77 8.99 -13.21
N ILE A 8 5.61 8.98 -11.89
CA ILE A 8 5.71 7.77 -11.07
C ILE A 8 4.68 6.73 -11.51
N VAL A 9 3.42 7.14 -11.68
CA VAL A 9 2.33 6.25 -12.11
C VAL A 9 2.59 5.67 -13.51
N ALA A 10 3.07 6.48 -14.45
CA ALA A 10 3.42 5.99 -15.78
C ALA A 10 4.56 4.96 -15.75
N ASP A 11 5.61 5.22 -14.96
CA ASP A 11 6.71 4.28 -14.76
C ASP A 11 6.25 3.00 -14.01
N LYS A 12 5.25 3.12 -13.12
CA LYS A 12 4.65 1.99 -12.41
C LYS A 12 3.86 1.07 -13.35
N ALA A 13 3.11 1.62 -14.30
CA ALA A 13 2.39 0.80 -15.30
C ALA A 13 3.35 -0.09 -16.09
N ILE A 14 4.50 0.45 -16.50
CA ILE A 14 5.56 -0.32 -17.17
C ILE A 14 6.10 -1.42 -16.25
N TRP A 15 6.38 -1.09 -14.98
CA TRP A 15 6.84 -2.06 -14.00
C TRP A 15 5.83 -3.19 -13.79
N VAL A 16 4.53 -2.88 -13.67
CA VAL A 16 3.47 -3.88 -13.48
C VAL A 16 3.43 -4.86 -14.64
N GLU A 17 3.46 -4.38 -15.88
CA GLU A 17 3.41 -5.26 -17.05
C GLU A 17 4.66 -6.14 -17.14
N ALA A 18 5.86 -5.58 -16.91
CA ALA A 18 7.09 -6.36 -16.86
C ALA A 18 7.05 -7.43 -15.74
N ARG A 19 6.53 -7.07 -14.57
CA ARG A 19 6.43 -7.96 -13.40
C ARG A 19 5.40 -9.07 -13.61
N LYS A 20 4.26 -8.78 -14.25
CA LYS A 20 3.28 -9.80 -14.67
C LYS A 20 3.87 -10.82 -15.65
N GLN A 21 4.78 -10.41 -16.53
CA GLN A 21 5.48 -11.36 -17.41
C GLN A 21 6.48 -12.23 -16.64
N GLN A 22 7.20 -11.64 -15.68
CA GLN A 22 8.19 -12.35 -14.87
C GLN A 22 7.56 -13.30 -13.84
N GLN A 23 6.46 -12.88 -13.22
CA GLN A 23 5.72 -13.64 -12.22
C GLN A 23 4.21 -13.46 -12.47
N PRO A 24 3.63 -14.22 -13.42
CA PRO A 24 2.21 -14.16 -13.73
C PRO A 24 1.33 -14.48 -12.52
N LEU A 25 0.18 -13.82 -12.38
CA LEU A 25 -0.74 -14.05 -11.24
C LEU A 25 -1.08 -15.53 -11.06
N ALA A 26 -1.33 -16.24 -12.17
CA ALA A 26 -1.65 -17.66 -12.16
C ALA A 26 -0.57 -18.54 -11.52
N SER A 27 0.69 -18.09 -11.45
CA SER A 27 1.77 -18.87 -10.86
C SER A 27 1.78 -18.86 -9.32
N PHE A 28 1.02 -17.96 -8.68
CA PHE A 28 1.02 -17.85 -7.21
C PHE A 28 -0.35 -17.58 -6.58
N GLN A 29 -1.39 -17.25 -7.35
CA GLN A 29 -2.70 -16.86 -6.80
C GLN A 29 -3.31 -17.91 -5.86
N ASN A 30 -3.09 -19.20 -6.14
CA ASN A 30 -3.63 -20.31 -5.34
C ASN A 30 -2.88 -20.49 -4.01
N GLU A 31 -1.71 -19.88 -3.86
CA GLU A 31 -0.89 -19.91 -2.63
C GLU A 31 -1.20 -18.72 -1.71
N ILE A 32 -1.98 -17.75 -2.20
CA ILE A 32 -2.35 -16.57 -1.44
C ILE A 32 -3.36 -16.96 -0.35
N VAL A 33 -2.98 -16.70 0.90
CA VAL A 33 -3.86 -16.82 2.05
C VAL A 33 -4.29 -15.43 2.52
N PRO A 34 -5.59 -15.21 2.80
CA PRO A 34 -6.08 -13.98 3.41
C PRO A 34 -5.32 -13.64 4.70
N THR A 35 -5.06 -12.36 4.94
CA THR A 35 -4.33 -11.95 6.14
C THR A 35 -5.11 -12.30 7.41
N GLN A 36 -4.38 -12.60 8.48
CA GLN A 36 -4.90 -12.81 9.83
C GLN A 36 -4.64 -11.60 10.75
N ARG A 37 -3.97 -10.56 10.25
CA ARG A 37 -3.66 -9.33 11.01
C ARG A 37 -4.65 -8.24 10.60
N ASN A 38 -5.43 -7.75 11.56
CA ASN A 38 -6.44 -6.73 11.28
C ASN A 38 -5.83 -5.32 11.32
N PHE A 39 -5.64 -4.71 10.15
CA PHE A 39 -5.12 -3.35 10.01
C PHE A 39 -6.06 -2.27 10.57
N TYR A 40 -7.38 -2.41 10.36
CA TYR A 40 -8.35 -1.43 10.84
C TYR A 40 -8.44 -1.44 12.37
N ASP A 41 -8.47 -2.62 13.00
CA ASP A 41 -8.52 -2.74 14.45
C ASP A 41 -7.24 -2.20 15.11
N ALA A 42 -6.08 -2.39 14.49
CA ALA A 42 -4.80 -1.90 15.01
C ALA A 42 -4.72 -0.36 15.04
N LEU A 43 -5.51 0.32 14.22
CA LEU A 43 -5.59 1.79 14.17
C LEU A 43 -6.78 2.36 14.94
N ALA A 44 -7.71 1.51 15.38
CA ALA A 44 -8.88 1.91 16.13
C ALA A 44 -8.54 2.25 17.59
N GLY A 45 -9.43 3.00 18.24
CA GLY A 45 -9.31 3.37 19.65
C GLY A 45 -9.10 4.86 19.88
N THR A 46 -8.81 5.23 21.12
CA THR A 46 -8.75 6.63 21.57
C THR A 46 -7.33 7.20 21.62
N ARG A 47 -6.31 6.34 21.58
CA ARG A 47 -4.91 6.75 21.56
C ARG A 47 -4.50 7.08 20.13
N THR A 48 -3.62 8.06 19.97
CA THR A 48 -2.96 8.32 18.69
C THR A 48 -2.25 7.06 18.21
N ALA A 49 -2.65 6.56 17.05
CA ALA A 49 -2.01 5.44 16.38
C ALA A 49 -0.82 5.93 15.56
N PHE A 50 0.26 5.14 15.53
CA PHE A 50 1.46 5.45 14.73
C PHE A 50 1.67 4.39 13.66
N ILE A 51 1.70 4.83 12.40
CA ILE A 51 2.19 4.03 11.28
C ILE A 51 3.64 4.43 11.02
N LEU A 52 4.58 3.58 11.41
CA LEU A 52 6.01 3.86 11.23
C LEU A 52 6.50 3.29 9.89
N GLU A 53 7.31 4.04 9.14
CA GLU A 53 7.61 3.74 7.74
C GLU A 53 9.07 3.32 7.50
N CYS A 54 9.27 2.13 6.94
CA CYS A 54 10.55 1.66 6.43
C CYS A 54 10.80 2.28 5.05
N LYS A 55 11.66 3.31 4.98
CA LYS A 55 11.96 4.06 3.75
C LYS A 55 13.47 4.30 3.58
N LYS A 56 14.01 3.91 2.42
CA LYS A 56 15.43 4.07 2.06
C LYS A 56 15.72 5.40 1.37
N ALA A 57 14.89 5.77 0.39
CA ALA A 57 15.03 7.01 -0.39
C ALA A 57 13.67 7.67 -0.66
N SER A 58 13.67 8.89 -1.17
CA SER A 58 12.48 9.52 -1.76
C SER A 58 12.84 10.47 -2.90
N PRO A 59 11.90 10.77 -3.83
CA PRO A 59 12.14 11.75 -4.90
C PRO A 59 12.54 13.14 -4.39
N SER A 60 12.03 13.54 -3.23
CA SER A 60 12.25 14.86 -2.65
C SER A 60 13.56 15.01 -1.86
N LYS A 61 14.09 13.91 -1.30
CA LYS A 61 15.26 13.94 -0.40
C LYS A 61 16.44 13.10 -0.91
N GLY A 62 16.27 12.35 -2.00
CA GLY A 62 17.26 11.38 -2.45
C GLY A 62 17.41 10.23 -1.45
N LEU A 63 18.63 9.74 -1.27
CA LEU A 63 18.96 8.71 -0.28
C LEU A 63 18.79 9.27 1.14
N ILE A 64 17.94 8.62 1.94
CA ILE A 64 17.66 9.00 3.34
C ILE A 64 18.49 8.14 4.30
N ARG A 65 18.66 6.85 3.98
CA ARG A 65 19.39 5.89 4.80
C ARG A 65 20.26 5.00 3.93
N GLU A 66 21.57 5.19 4.03
CA GLU A 66 22.56 4.40 3.28
C GLU A 66 22.55 2.93 3.75
N ASP A 67 22.72 2.72 5.05
CA ASP A 67 22.62 1.40 5.71
C ASP A 67 21.15 1.03 5.99
N PHE A 68 20.47 0.53 4.97
CA PHE A 68 19.07 0.14 5.02
C PHE A 68 18.89 -1.36 5.28
N ASP A 69 18.57 -1.70 6.52
CA ASP A 69 18.20 -3.05 6.95
C ASP A 69 16.74 -3.06 7.46
N PRO A 70 15.79 -3.60 6.67
CA PRO A 70 14.38 -3.69 7.07
C PRO A 70 14.16 -4.47 8.36
N ALA A 71 14.95 -5.52 8.63
CA ALA A 71 14.81 -6.35 9.83
C ALA A 71 15.22 -5.57 11.08
N ALA A 72 16.36 -4.88 11.04
CA ALA A 72 16.80 -4.02 12.14
C ALA A 72 15.86 -2.85 12.39
N ILE A 73 15.27 -2.26 11.33
CA ILE A 73 14.26 -1.21 11.50
C ILE A 73 13.00 -1.78 12.16
N ALA A 74 12.49 -2.90 11.66
CA ALA A 74 11.31 -3.57 12.20
C ALA A 74 11.49 -3.99 13.67
N SER A 75 12.70 -4.43 14.06
CA SER A 75 12.99 -4.82 15.44
C SER A 75 12.87 -3.66 16.42
N ILE A 76 13.05 -2.42 15.96
CA ILE A 76 12.86 -1.21 16.76
C ILE A 76 11.39 -0.78 16.71
N TYR A 77 10.81 -0.70 15.50
CA TYR A 77 9.44 -0.19 15.31
C TYR A 77 8.39 -1.03 16.00
N LYS A 78 8.58 -2.35 16.14
CA LYS A 78 7.64 -3.24 16.81
C LYS A 78 7.29 -2.84 18.26
N HIS A 79 8.12 -2.02 18.90
CA HIS A 79 7.90 -1.55 20.28
C HIS A 79 6.95 -0.35 20.38
N TYR A 80 6.66 0.32 19.25
CA TYR A 80 5.95 1.61 19.25
C TYR A 80 4.82 1.68 18.21
N ALA A 81 4.95 0.96 17.11
CA ALA A 81 4.04 1.06 15.98
C ALA A 81 2.67 0.40 16.27
N SER A 82 1.61 1.04 15.78
CA SER A 82 0.30 0.41 15.59
C SER A 82 0.28 -0.43 14.31
N ALA A 83 0.92 0.08 13.25
CA ALA A 83 1.16 -0.61 11.98
C ALA A 83 2.52 -0.20 11.41
N ILE A 84 3.11 -1.02 10.54
CA ILE A 84 4.38 -0.69 9.89
C ILE A 84 4.17 -0.56 8.38
N SER A 85 4.53 0.59 7.83
CA SER A 85 4.51 0.87 6.40
C SER A 85 5.84 0.47 5.77
N VAL A 86 5.81 -0.21 4.61
CA VAL A 86 7.00 -0.62 3.87
C VAL A 86 6.90 -0.14 2.43
N LEU A 87 7.88 0.67 2.00
CA LEU A 87 7.95 1.12 0.61
C LEU A 87 8.34 -0.06 -0.30
N CYS A 88 7.52 -0.32 -1.31
CA CYS A 88 7.75 -1.39 -2.28
C CYS A 88 8.18 -0.87 -3.67
N ASP A 89 8.12 0.45 -3.89
CA ASP A 89 8.59 1.06 -5.13
C ASP A 89 10.12 1.12 -5.21
N GLU A 90 10.70 0.38 -6.17
CA GLU A 90 12.14 0.30 -6.37
C GLU A 90 12.73 1.60 -6.95
N LYS A 91 12.10 2.18 -7.98
CA LYS A 91 12.69 3.24 -8.80
C LYS A 91 12.86 4.57 -8.05
N TYR A 92 11.87 4.93 -7.23
CA TYR A 92 11.79 6.23 -6.58
C TYR A 92 12.11 6.19 -5.09
N PHE A 93 11.85 5.06 -4.44
CA PHE A 93 12.03 4.91 -3.00
C PHE A 93 13.10 3.89 -2.61
N GLN A 94 13.68 3.17 -3.59
CA GLN A 94 14.56 2.02 -3.37
C GLN A 94 13.96 1.00 -2.40
N GLY A 95 12.63 0.83 -2.52
CA GLY A 95 11.85 -0.20 -1.85
C GLY A 95 11.96 -1.55 -2.54
N SER A 96 11.29 -2.55 -1.97
CA SER A 96 11.12 -3.87 -2.59
C SER A 96 9.96 -4.61 -1.93
N PHE A 97 9.22 -5.40 -2.72
CA PHE A 97 8.24 -6.35 -2.19
C PHE A 97 8.89 -7.40 -1.27
N ASP A 98 10.17 -7.73 -1.47
CA ASP A 98 10.90 -8.69 -0.62
C ASP A 98 11.12 -8.15 0.80
N PHE A 99 10.95 -6.85 1.04
CA PHE A 99 11.04 -6.27 2.39
C PHE A 99 9.80 -6.56 3.24
N LEU A 100 8.63 -6.76 2.63
CA LEU A 100 7.38 -7.06 3.34
C LEU A 100 7.49 -8.33 4.21
N PRO A 101 7.92 -9.50 3.71
CA PRO A 101 8.04 -10.70 4.55
C PRO A 101 9.12 -10.55 5.62
N ILE A 102 10.22 -9.85 5.34
CA ILE A 102 11.28 -9.57 6.33
C ILE A 102 10.70 -8.80 7.53
N VAL A 103 9.96 -7.72 7.26
CA VAL A 103 9.33 -6.92 8.32
C VAL A 103 8.23 -7.71 9.02
N SER A 104 7.40 -8.45 8.27
CA SER A 104 6.30 -9.25 8.81
C SER A 104 6.78 -10.36 9.75
N GLN A 105 7.93 -10.97 9.48
CA GLN A 105 8.55 -11.99 10.35
C GLN A 105 9.07 -11.41 11.68
N VAL A 106 9.49 -10.14 11.69
CA VAL A 106 10.10 -9.50 12.87
C VAL A 106 9.07 -8.80 13.75
N ALA A 107 8.06 -8.18 13.14
CA ALA A 107 7.06 -7.36 13.82
C ALA A 107 5.67 -8.00 13.77
N PRO A 108 4.95 -8.10 14.91
CA PRO A 108 3.60 -8.67 14.96
C PRO A 108 2.52 -7.74 14.40
N GLN A 109 2.80 -6.45 14.26
CA GLN A 109 1.85 -5.46 13.74
C GLN A 109 1.41 -5.78 12.30
N PRO A 110 0.23 -5.31 11.87
CA PRO A 110 -0.14 -5.29 10.47
C PRO A 110 0.87 -4.51 9.61
N ILE A 111 1.24 -5.07 8.47
CA ILE A 111 2.19 -4.49 7.53
C ILE A 111 1.44 -3.85 6.35
N LEU A 112 1.61 -2.54 6.18
CA LEU A 112 1.07 -1.78 5.07
C LEU A 112 2.07 -1.80 3.89
N CYS A 113 1.64 -2.31 2.75
CA CYS A 113 2.33 -2.13 1.47
C CYS A 113 2.12 -0.69 0.98
N LYS A 114 3.20 0.10 1.02
CA LYS A 114 3.23 1.47 0.53
C LYS A 114 3.81 1.50 -0.87
N ASP A 115 2.92 1.60 -1.86
CA ASP A 115 3.25 1.70 -3.27
C ASP A 115 2.14 2.45 -4.01
N PHE A 116 2.36 2.76 -5.29
CA PHE A 116 1.39 3.34 -6.20
C PHE A 116 0.56 2.19 -6.82
N THR A 117 -0.46 1.75 -6.09
CA THR A 117 -1.33 0.66 -6.53
C THR A 117 -2.29 1.14 -7.62
N ILE A 118 -2.17 0.59 -8.83
CA ILE A 118 -3.02 0.91 -9.99
C ILE A 118 -3.62 -0.34 -10.65
N ASP A 119 -3.19 -1.53 -10.23
CA ASP A 119 -3.62 -2.81 -10.82
C ASP A 119 -3.91 -3.85 -9.72
N PRO A 120 -4.98 -4.67 -9.84
CA PRO A 120 -5.28 -5.74 -8.89
C PRO A 120 -4.12 -6.72 -8.67
N TYR A 121 -3.30 -6.96 -9.69
CA TYR A 121 -2.09 -7.77 -9.61
C TYR A 121 -1.18 -7.34 -8.45
N GLN A 122 -1.02 -6.02 -8.24
CA GLN A 122 -0.17 -5.49 -7.18
C GLN A 122 -0.71 -5.84 -5.80
N ILE A 123 -2.03 -5.91 -5.62
CA ILE A 123 -2.66 -6.27 -4.33
C ILE A 123 -2.44 -7.77 -4.05
N TYR A 124 -2.66 -8.63 -5.05
CA TYR A 124 -2.35 -10.05 -4.93
C TYR A 124 -0.86 -10.29 -4.65
N LEU A 125 0.02 -9.57 -5.35
CA LEU A 125 1.46 -9.63 -5.13
C LEU A 125 1.83 -9.17 -3.71
N ALA A 126 1.28 -8.04 -3.24
CA ALA A 126 1.51 -7.57 -1.89
C ALA A 126 1.07 -8.60 -0.84
N ARG A 127 -0.09 -9.21 -1.01
CA ARG A 127 -0.59 -10.24 -0.09
C ARG A 127 0.27 -11.51 -0.11
N TYR A 128 0.70 -11.95 -1.30
CA TYR A 128 1.65 -13.05 -1.45
C TYR A 128 2.93 -12.78 -0.64
N TYR A 129 3.42 -11.54 -0.70
CA TYR A 129 4.54 -11.04 0.10
C TYR A 129 4.18 -10.63 1.55
N GLN A 130 3.06 -11.09 2.09
CA GLN A 130 2.65 -10.91 3.49
C GLN A 130 2.18 -9.49 3.88
N ALA A 131 1.82 -8.62 2.94
CA ALA A 131 1.22 -7.31 3.26
C ALA A 131 -0.22 -7.43 3.76
N ASP A 132 -0.51 -6.90 4.93
CA ASP A 132 -1.84 -6.95 5.59
C ASP A 132 -2.74 -5.78 5.20
N ALA A 133 -2.17 -4.75 4.59
CA ALA A 133 -2.90 -3.64 4.02
C ALA A 133 -2.20 -3.08 2.78
N CYS A 134 -2.92 -2.30 1.97
CA CYS A 134 -2.36 -1.56 0.85
C CYS A 134 -2.80 -0.08 0.86
N LEU A 135 -1.99 0.77 0.23
CA LEU A 135 -2.34 2.16 -0.07
C LEU A 135 -3.14 2.22 -1.38
N LEU A 136 -4.27 2.95 -1.36
CA LEU A 136 -5.01 3.38 -2.55
C LEU A 136 -5.14 4.92 -2.53
N MET A 137 -4.83 5.57 -3.64
CA MET A 137 -4.72 7.04 -3.72
C MET A 137 -5.80 7.61 -4.65
N LEU A 138 -6.64 8.53 -4.16
CA LEU A 138 -7.70 9.13 -4.99
C LEU A 138 -7.17 10.14 -6.01
N SER A 139 -5.94 10.63 -5.82
CA SER A 139 -5.22 11.43 -6.82
C SER A 139 -4.70 10.60 -8.01
N VAL A 140 -4.81 9.27 -7.95
CA VAL A 140 -4.33 8.32 -8.98
C VAL A 140 -5.47 7.51 -9.58
N LEU A 141 -6.49 7.20 -8.78
CA LEU A 141 -7.58 6.29 -9.14
C LEU A 141 -8.88 7.05 -9.32
N ASP A 142 -9.65 6.68 -10.34
CA ASP A 142 -11.07 7.05 -10.39
C ASP A 142 -11.92 6.18 -9.43
N ASP A 143 -13.20 6.52 -9.29
CA ASP A 143 -14.11 5.83 -8.38
C ASP A 143 -14.33 4.35 -8.73
N GLU A 144 -14.32 3.99 -10.02
CA GLU A 144 -14.52 2.61 -10.46
C GLU A 144 -13.28 1.77 -10.14
N GLN A 145 -12.10 2.28 -10.48
CA GLN A 145 -10.81 1.69 -10.14
C GLN A 145 -10.66 1.53 -8.63
N TYR A 146 -11.00 2.57 -7.86
CA TYR A 146 -10.94 2.50 -6.40
C TYR A 146 -11.85 1.39 -5.86
N ARG A 147 -13.12 1.34 -6.28
CA ARG A 147 -14.07 0.29 -5.84
C ARG A 147 -13.55 -1.09 -6.18
N GLN A 148 -13.04 -1.29 -7.40
CA GLN A 148 -12.48 -2.57 -7.85
C GLN A 148 -11.28 -2.98 -6.99
N LEU A 149 -10.30 -2.10 -6.82
CA LEU A 149 -9.08 -2.37 -6.05
C LEU A 149 -9.39 -2.58 -4.56
N SER A 150 -10.28 -1.78 -3.98
CA SER A 150 -10.72 -1.95 -2.60
C SER A 150 -11.42 -3.30 -2.39
N ALA A 151 -12.28 -3.72 -3.32
CA ALA A 151 -12.94 -5.02 -3.25
C ALA A 151 -11.95 -6.19 -3.32
N VAL A 152 -10.89 -6.07 -4.14
CA VAL A 152 -9.82 -7.07 -4.19
C VAL A 152 -9.03 -7.12 -2.88
N ALA A 153 -8.67 -5.98 -2.29
CA ALA A 153 -8.01 -5.96 -0.99
C ALA A 153 -8.89 -6.61 0.10
N HIS A 154 -10.17 -6.25 0.15
CA HIS A 154 -11.11 -6.78 1.14
C HIS A 154 -11.38 -8.28 0.97
N SER A 155 -11.38 -8.81 -0.25
CA SER A 155 -11.53 -10.26 -0.48
C SER A 155 -10.35 -11.07 0.08
N LEU A 156 -9.19 -10.43 0.24
CA LEU A 156 -7.98 -10.98 0.86
C LEU A 156 -7.87 -10.65 2.36
N ASN A 157 -8.96 -10.13 2.96
CA ASN A 157 -9.02 -9.61 4.32
C ASN A 157 -8.02 -8.47 4.61
N MET A 158 -7.48 -7.83 3.57
CA MET A 158 -6.50 -6.75 3.73
C MET A 158 -7.18 -5.44 4.09
N GLY A 159 -6.49 -4.61 4.87
CA GLY A 159 -6.86 -3.21 5.05
C GLY A 159 -6.57 -2.36 3.83
N VAL A 160 -7.32 -1.27 3.67
CA VAL A 160 -7.06 -0.22 2.70
C VAL A 160 -6.83 1.09 3.43
N LEU A 161 -5.63 1.66 3.28
CA LEU A 161 -5.37 3.05 3.62
C LEU A 161 -5.70 3.90 2.40
N THR A 162 -6.71 4.75 2.52
CA THR A 162 -7.07 5.71 1.46
C THR A 162 -6.29 7.00 1.67
N GLU A 163 -5.55 7.43 0.64
CA GLU A 163 -4.90 8.73 0.62
C GLU A 163 -5.73 9.74 -0.18
N VAL A 164 -5.94 10.91 0.43
CA VAL A 164 -6.57 12.09 -0.15
C VAL A 164 -5.65 13.29 0.01
N SER A 165 -5.64 14.18 -0.98
CA SER A 165 -4.71 15.31 -1.10
C SER A 165 -5.41 16.67 -1.20
N ASN A 166 -6.73 16.68 -1.39
CA ASN A 166 -7.56 17.88 -1.46
C ASN A 166 -8.99 17.59 -0.96
N GLU A 167 -9.78 18.65 -0.76
CA GLU A 167 -11.15 18.55 -0.26
C GLU A 167 -12.11 17.84 -1.24
N GLU A 168 -11.85 17.92 -2.55
CA GLU A 168 -12.67 17.27 -3.57
C GLU A 168 -12.56 15.73 -3.46
N GLU A 169 -11.33 15.21 -3.31
CA GLU A 169 -11.05 13.79 -3.05
C GLU A 169 -11.69 13.32 -1.73
N LEU A 170 -11.70 14.16 -0.69
CA LEU A 170 -12.39 13.86 0.56
C LEU A 170 -13.92 13.80 0.37
N GLY A 171 -14.48 14.75 -0.40
CA GLY A 171 -15.92 14.85 -0.67
C GLY A 171 -16.47 13.68 -1.49
N ALA A 172 -15.69 13.16 -2.45
CA ALA A 172 -16.04 11.98 -3.24
C ALA A 172 -16.35 10.75 -2.37
N ARG A 173 -15.74 10.65 -1.18
CA ARG A 173 -15.97 9.57 -0.20
C ARG A 173 -17.18 9.76 0.68
N HIS A 174 -17.57 11.00 0.92
CA HIS A 174 -18.66 11.32 1.85
C HIS A 174 -20.03 11.35 1.19
N ARG A 175 -20.14 11.20 -0.13
CA ARG A 175 -21.45 11.01 -0.78
C ARG A 175 -21.95 9.59 -0.53
N PRO A 176 -22.98 9.38 0.32
CA PRO A 176 -23.69 8.13 0.30
C PRO A 176 -24.26 7.90 -1.11
N GLU A 177 -24.12 6.69 -1.63
CA GLU A 177 -24.83 6.28 -2.84
C GLU A 177 -26.33 6.36 -2.55
N GLY A 178 -26.97 7.47 -2.91
CA GLY A 178 -28.40 7.68 -2.61
C GLY A 178 -28.99 9.08 -2.79
N GLU A 179 -28.20 10.16 -2.87
CA GLU A 179 -28.75 11.51 -3.12
C GLU A 179 -28.43 11.98 -4.54
N GLY A 180 -28.98 11.26 -5.52
CA GLY A 180 -29.14 11.75 -6.88
C GLY A 180 -30.49 12.48 -7.00
N GLY A 181 -30.43 13.81 -7.06
CA GLY A 181 -31.40 14.67 -7.78
C GLY A 181 -32.88 14.47 -7.51
N GLY A 182 -33.43 15.22 -6.55
CA GLY A 182 -34.84 15.62 -6.52
C GLY A 182 -34.89 17.15 -6.47
N HIS A 183 -35.77 17.72 -7.31
CA HIS A 183 -35.90 19.15 -7.66
C HIS A 183 -35.82 20.16 -6.51
#